data_AF-A0A0Q4DI37-F1
#
_entry.id   AF-A0A0Q4DI37-F1
#
_cell.length_a   1.000
_cell.length_b   1.000
_cell.length_c   1.000
_cell.angle_alpha   90.00
_cell.angle_beta   90.00
_cell.angle_gamma   90.00
#
_symmetry.space_group_name_H-M   'P 1'
#
loop_
_entity.id
_entity.type
_entity.pdbx_description
1 polymer ?
#
loop_
_entity_poly.entity_id
_entity_poly.type
_entity_poly.pdbx_seq_one_letter_code
_entity_poly.pdbx_strand_id
1 'polypeptide(L)'
;MDLLDRAEARRKTSLARLKPDEQAAFGQYFTPYQAARIIADLPRIPDGQTVRILDPGAGSGILTAALVERLRDRRPELRIHVTAVEVDQTLHAALRETLTDIEALGSVSTELVDADFLSWALTTDERFDLVIQNPPYAKLQTGSAPQNMLRAAGIDVPNIYAAFLTLGLRLLHADGQQVAITPRSWMNGTYYSAFRREFVTTAGIDGIHTFESRSKVFGDTGVLQEAIVVSATVSAKPENVVVHTSHDHREDATSRTVPYADVVTADFIHVPATEKDAEAVAWMTAHATHTLADLGLTVSTGRVVDFRSRDMLHQEKVGGAVPMVNATHIRGGVTRHPVGAKKPEWFHTDPAVAAKLLVPGGAYVLIKRFSAKEERRRVVAAVWESSEPVAFDNKLNYIHDSGHGLDEQVARGLAVYLNSTRLDDYFRVFSGHTQVNATDLRQMRFPSLAQLRDLASADTTDQACIDAATESVLAPVGVAA
;
A
#
# COMPACT_ATOMS: atom_id res chain seq x y z
N MET A 1 13.14 -31.96 18.48
CA MET A 1 12.87 -30.58 18.01
C MET A 1 13.20 -30.61 16.54
N ASP A 2 12.22 -30.37 15.68
CA ASP A 2 12.43 -30.35 14.22
C ASP A 2 13.31 -29.13 13.81
N LEU A 3 13.67 -29.02 12.53
CA LEU A 3 14.57 -27.95 12.07
C LEU A 3 13.98 -26.58 12.38
N LEU A 4 12.69 -26.40 12.08
CA LEU A 4 12.05 -25.10 12.17
C LEU A 4 11.81 -24.65 13.62
N ASP A 5 11.52 -25.58 14.53
CA ASP A 5 11.47 -25.31 15.97
C ASP A 5 12.83 -24.82 16.50
N ARG A 6 13.95 -25.43 16.07
CA ARG A 6 15.30 -25.00 16.46
C ARG A 6 15.60 -23.60 15.93
N ALA A 7 15.27 -23.33 14.67
CA ALA A 7 15.43 -22.01 14.08
C ALA A 7 14.58 -20.94 14.80
N GLU A 8 13.36 -21.28 15.22
CA GLU A 8 12.48 -20.38 15.99
C GLU A 8 13.03 -20.10 17.39
N ALA A 9 13.58 -21.13 18.07
CA ALA A 9 14.25 -20.94 19.35
C ALA A 9 15.45 -19.99 19.23
N ARG A 10 16.26 -20.14 18.18
CA ARG A 10 17.36 -19.21 17.86
C ARG A 10 16.85 -17.80 17.57
N ARG A 11 15.80 -17.65 16.76
CA ARG A 11 15.16 -16.35 16.48
C ARG A 11 14.74 -15.62 17.76
N LYS A 12 14.04 -16.31 18.66
CA LYS A 12 13.61 -15.77 19.96
C LYS A 12 14.81 -15.35 20.83
N THR A 13 15.85 -16.18 20.85
CA THR A 13 17.07 -15.91 21.62
C THR A 13 17.83 -14.70 21.08
N SER A 14 17.96 -14.58 19.75
CA SER A 14 18.58 -13.42 19.11
C SER A 14 17.79 -12.14 19.37
N LEU A 15 16.47 -12.18 19.20
CA LEU A 15 15.60 -11.02 19.46
C LEU A 15 15.71 -10.53 20.91
N ALA A 16 15.80 -11.44 21.88
CA ALA A 16 15.95 -11.07 23.30
C ALA A 16 17.32 -10.43 23.65
N ARG A 17 18.33 -10.59 22.78
CA ARG A 17 19.69 -10.04 22.99
C ARG A 17 19.91 -8.71 22.29
N LEU A 18 19.08 -8.35 21.31
CA LEU A 18 19.22 -7.11 20.55
C LEU A 18 18.81 -5.90 21.39
N LYS A 19 19.60 -4.83 21.32
CA LYS A 19 19.20 -3.55 21.91
C LYS A 19 18.18 -2.86 20.98
N PRO A 20 17.15 -2.19 21.54
CA PRO A 20 16.16 -1.48 20.73
C PRO A 20 16.75 -0.49 19.71
N ASP A 21 17.81 0.23 20.10
CA ASP A 21 18.48 1.20 19.23
C ASP A 21 19.21 0.54 18.04
N GLU A 22 19.82 -0.62 18.26
CA GLU A 22 20.50 -1.40 17.21
C GLU A 22 19.45 -1.98 16.24
N GLN A 23 18.35 -2.53 16.77
CA GLN A 23 17.23 -3.03 15.98
C GLN A 23 16.60 -1.92 15.12
N ALA A 24 16.42 -0.72 15.68
CA ALA A 24 15.88 0.43 14.96
C ALA A 24 16.85 0.96 13.89
N ALA A 25 18.16 0.97 14.17
CA ALA A 25 19.19 1.42 13.22
C ALA A 25 19.23 0.54 11.97
N PHE A 26 19.08 -0.77 12.12
CA PHE A 26 19.00 -1.71 11.01
C PHE A 26 17.59 -1.91 10.44
N GLY A 27 16.54 -1.38 11.10
CA GLY A 27 15.15 -1.60 10.70
C GLY A 27 14.74 -3.08 10.75
N GLN A 28 15.29 -3.85 11.69
CA GLN A 28 15.14 -5.30 11.80
C GLN A 28 13.78 -5.72 12.34
N TYR A 29 13.09 -6.56 11.56
CA TYR A 29 11.84 -7.20 11.96
C TYR A 29 11.93 -8.71 11.76
N PHE A 30 11.97 -9.47 12.85
CA PHE A 30 12.14 -10.91 12.79
C PHE A 30 10.83 -11.60 12.41
N THR A 31 10.88 -12.47 11.40
CA THR A 31 9.73 -13.23 10.92
C THR A 31 9.34 -14.30 11.94
N PRO A 32 8.12 -14.29 12.52
CA PRO A 32 7.68 -15.37 13.40
C PRO A 32 7.54 -16.70 12.65
N TYR A 33 7.76 -17.82 13.33
CA TYR A 33 7.64 -19.19 12.80
C TYR A 33 6.49 -19.38 11.80
N GLN A 34 5.27 -18.98 12.17
CA GLN A 34 4.09 -19.23 11.34
C GLN A 34 4.06 -18.37 10.08
N ALA A 35 4.54 -17.13 10.16
CA ALA A 35 4.71 -16.28 8.98
C ALA A 35 5.79 -16.86 8.05
N ALA A 36 6.87 -17.42 8.61
CA ALA A 36 7.93 -18.05 7.82
C ALA A 36 7.41 -19.24 7.00
N ARG A 37 6.54 -20.08 7.60
CA ARG A 37 5.87 -21.18 6.89
C ARG A 37 5.01 -20.68 5.73
N ILE A 38 4.16 -19.67 5.99
CA ILE A 38 3.32 -19.08 4.95
C ILE A 38 4.17 -18.54 3.80
N ILE A 39 5.20 -17.75 4.10
CA ILE A 39 6.09 -17.18 3.07
C ILE A 39 6.79 -18.29 2.29
N ALA A 40 7.30 -19.31 2.97
CA ALA A 40 7.97 -20.46 2.35
C ALA A 40 7.02 -21.32 1.51
N ASP A 41 5.70 -21.26 1.71
CA ASP A 41 4.69 -22.01 0.96
C ASP A 41 4.29 -21.37 -0.38
N LEU A 42 4.57 -20.08 -0.59
CA LEU A 42 4.21 -19.37 -1.82
C LEU A 42 5.06 -19.70 -3.06
N PRO A 43 6.39 -19.91 -2.97
CA PRO A 43 7.20 -20.24 -4.15
C PRO A 43 6.73 -21.53 -4.82
N ARG A 44 6.89 -21.61 -6.15
CA ARG A 44 6.76 -22.87 -6.89
C ARG A 44 7.86 -23.83 -6.45
N ILE A 45 7.55 -25.12 -6.46
CA ILE A 45 8.58 -26.15 -6.29
C ILE A 45 9.38 -26.21 -7.60
N PRO A 46 10.71 -26.01 -7.59
CA PRO A 46 11.51 -26.05 -8.80
C PRO A 46 11.47 -27.43 -9.47
N ASP A 47 11.29 -27.45 -10.79
CA ASP A 47 11.27 -28.71 -11.54
C ASP A 47 12.67 -29.30 -11.75
N GLY A 48 13.71 -28.46 -11.73
CA GLY A 48 15.10 -28.81 -11.95
C GLY A 48 15.71 -29.76 -10.91
N GLN A 49 16.94 -30.19 -11.18
CA GLN A 49 17.73 -31.01 -10.25
C GLN A 49 18.50 -30.19 -9.21
N THR A 50 18.62 -28.88 -9.43
CA THR A 50 19.34 -27.96 -8.55
C THR A 50 18.57 -26.67 -8.44
N VAL A 51 18.61 -26.05 -7.27
CA VAL A 51 18.07 -24.73 -7.00
C VAL A 51 19.09 -23.90 -6.22
N ARG A 52 19.31 -22.67 -6.66
CA ARG A 52 20.09 -21.63 -5.98
C ARG A 52 19.13 -20.65 -5.31
N ILE A 53 19.25 -20.52 -4.00
CA ILE A 53 18.37 -19.72 -3.15
C ILE A 53 19.16 -18.58 -2.54
N LEU A 54 18.61 -17.37 -2.55
CA LEU A 54 19.14 -16.20 -1.85
C LEU A 54 18.18 -15.79 -0.72
N ASP A 55 18.71 -15.63 0.49
CA ASP A 55 18.04 -15.03 1.65
C ASP A 55 18.77 -13.72 2.02
N PRO A 56 18.35 -12.57 1.47
CA PRO A 56 18.94 -11.27 1.75
C PRO A 56 18.40 -10.69 3.05
N GLY A 57 19.29 -10.34 3.99
CA GLY A 57 18.90 -9.95 5.34
C GLY A 57 18.40 -11.16 6.14
N ALA A 58 19.15 -12.26 6.09
CA ALA A 58 18.72 -13.58 6.57
C ALA A 58 18.38 -13.64 8.07
N GLY A 59 18.87 -12.68 8.86
CA GLY A 59 18.67 -12.63 10.31
C GLY A 59 19.20 -13.89 10.97
N SER A 60 18.34 -14.62 11.68
CA SER A 60 18.69 -15.92 12.29
C SER A 60 18.48 -17.13 11.36
N GLY A 61 18.05 -16.92 10.12
CA GLY A 61 17.86 -17.96 9.10
C GLY A 61 16.51 -18.68 9.13
N ILE A 62 15.48 -18.12 9.79
CA ILE A 62 14.17 -18.77 9.93
C ILE A 62 13.44 -18.96 8.59
N LEU A 63 13.57 -17.99 7.67
CA LEU A 63 12.98 -18.09 6.33
C LEU A 63 13.68 -19.15 5.49
N THR A 64 15.02 -19.12 5.46
CA THR A 64 15.83 -20.17 4.86
C THR A 64 15.41 -21.56 5.39
N ALA A 65 15.34 -21.73 6.72
CA ALA A 65 14.97 -23.01 7.33
C ALA A 65 13.59 -23.50 6.87
N ALA A 66 12.58 -22.64 6.90
CA ALA A 66 11.22 -22.97 6.46
C ALA A 66 11.16 -23.39 4.99
N LEU A 67 11.85 -22.67 4.11
CA LEU A 67 11.88 -22.97 2.69
C LEU A 67 12.61 -24.27 2.39
N VAL A 68 13.78 -24.49 3.00
CA VAL A 68 14.55 -25.72 2.75
C VAL A 68 13.82 -26.93 3.29
N GLU A 69 13.21 -26.85 4.48
CA GLU A 69 12.37 -27.92 5.03
C GLU A 69 11.25 -28.31 4.05
N ARG A 70 10.48 -27.32 3.57
CA ARG A 70 9.42 -27.54 2.57
C ARG A 70 9.95 -28.18 1.29
N LEU A 71 11.05 -27.66 0.74
CA LEU A 71 11.63 -28.18 -0.50
C LEU A 71 12.12 -29.62 -0.32
N ARG A 72 12.67 -29.97 0.83
CA ARG A 72 13.09 -31.33 1.16
C ARG A 72 11.93 -32.29 1.27
N ASP A 73 10.86 -31.88 1.94
CA ASP A 73 9.65 -32.68 2.08
C ASP A 73 8.99 -32.99 0.72
N ARG A 74 9.04 -32.02 -0.22
CA ARG A 74 8.44 -32.17 -1.55
C ARG A 74 9.37 -32.81 -2.58
N ARG A 75 10.68 -32.57 -2.49
CA ARG A 75 11.71 -33.02 -3.44
C ARG A 75 12.98 -33.45 -2.67
N PRO A 76 12.99 -34.64 -2.05
CA PRO A 76 14.12 -35.09 -1.23
C PRO A 76 15.48 -35.12 -1.95
N GLU A 77 15.48 -35.34 -3.26
CA GLU A 77 16.69 -35.45 -4.10
C GLU A 77 17.14 -34.12 -4.73
N LEU A 78 16.40 -33.01 -4.54
CA LEU A 78 16.77 -31.71 -5.11
C LEU A 78 18.14 -31.28 -4.58
N ARG A 79 19.08 -30.78 -5.38
CA ARG A 79 20.31 -30.18 -4.83
C ARG A 79 20.02 -28.72 -4.50
N ILE A 80 20.21 -28.32 -3.24
CA ILE A 80 19.91 -26.96 -2.80
C ILE A 80 21.23 -26.25 -2.49
N HIS A 81 21.41 -25.05 -3.02
CA HIS A 81 22.47 -24.14 -2.61
C HIS A 81 21.83 -22.87 -2.05
N VAL A 82 22.18 -22.49 -0.84
CA VAL A 82 21.66 -21.28 -0.18
C VAL A 82 22.80 -20.28 0.01
N THR A 83 22.57 -19.05 -0.41
CA THR A 83 23.39 -17.89 -0.04
C THR A 83 22.58 -17.01 0.92
N ALA A 84 23.04 -16.89 2.16
CA ALA A 84 22.45 -16.04 3.19
C ALA A 84 23.32 -14.81 3.40
N VAL A 85 22.76 -13.62 3.16
CA VAL A 85 23.49 -12.35 3.32
C VAL A 85 23.00 -11.67 4.60
N GLU A 86 23.90 -11.39 5.54
CA GLU A 86 23.55 -10.75 6.81
C GLU A 86 24.65 -9.79 7.26
N VAL A 87 24.27 -8.52 7.45
CA VAL A 87 25.17 -7.43 7.84
C VAL A 87 25.39 -7.37 9.35
N ASP A 88 24.44 -7.85 10.15
CA ASP A 88 24.52 -7.84 11.60
C ASP A 88 25.28 -9.05 12.14
N GLN A 89 26.55 -8.81 12.49
CA GLN A 89 27.44 -9.82 13.05
C GLN A 89 26.94 -10.45 14.35
N THR A 90 26.03 -9.79 15.08
CA THR A 90 25.44 -10.36 16.30
C THR A 90 24.52 -11.54 16.00
N LEU A 91 23.98 -11.62 14.78
CA LEU A 91 23.09 -12.70 14.33
C LEU A 91 23.85 -13.87 13.71
N HIS A 92 25.11 -13.68 13.30
CA HIS A 92 25.88 -14.70 12.58
C HIS A 92 26.04 -16.01 13.33
N ALA A 93 26.18 -15.98 14.65
CA ALA A 93 26.29 -17.22 15.43
C ALA A 93 25.02 -18.07 15.29
N ALA A 94 23.85 -17.45 15.51
CA ALA A 94 22.55 -18.12 15.35
C ALA A 94 22.31 -18.54 13.90
N LEU A 95 22.65 -17.70 12.93
CA LEU A 95 22.51 -18.00 11.51
C LEU A 95 23.39 -19.18 11.10
N ARG A 96 24.67 -19.22 11.48
CA ARG A 96 25.57 -20.35 11.18
C ARG A 96 25.05 -21.67 11.75
N GLU A 97 24.51 -21.67 12.97
CA GLU A 97 23.90 -22.88 13.53
C GLU A 97 22.67 -23.34 12.74
N THR A 98 21.81 -22.40 12.31
CA THR A 98 20.67 -22.72 11.44
C THR A 98 21.12 -23.28 10.09
N LEU A 99 22.13 -22.67 9.46
CA LEU A 99 22.71 -23.16 8.20
C LEU A 99 23.36 -24.54 8.37
N THR A 100 24.06 -24.79 9.48
CA THR A 100 24.64 -26.11 9.79
C THR A 100 23.55 -27.18 9.92
N ASP A 101 22.44 -26.87 10.60
CA ASP A 101 21.31 -27.78 10.71
C ASP A 101 20.66 -28.08 9.35
N ILE A 102 20.64 -27.10 8.46
CA ILE A 102 20.13 -27.23 7.09
C ILE A 102 21.05 -28.13 6.25
N GLU A 103 22.37 -27.95 6.33
CA GLU A 103 23.35 -28.80 5.64
C GLU A 103 23.27 -30.26 6.09
N ALA A 104 22.98 -30.49 7.37
CA ALA A 104 22.80 -31.83 7.94
C ALA A 104 21.61 -32.62 7.33
N LEU A 105 20.71 -31.96 6.59
CA LEU A 105 19.63 -32.64 5.84
C LEU A 105 20.14 -33.41 4.62
N GLY A 106 21.37 -33.15 4.17
CA GLY A 106 21.96 -33.77 2.98
C GLY A 106 21.52 -33.11 1.67
N SER A 107 22.41 -33.15 0.66
CA SER A 107 22.20 -32.51 -0.65
C SER A 107 21.88 -31.00 -0.57
N VAL A 108 22.23 -30.36 0.54
CA VAL A 108 22.16 -28.90 0.74
C VAL A 108 23.58 -28.38 0.99
N SER A 109 23.90 -27.24 0.40
CA SER A 109 25.11 -26.47 0.69
C SER A 109 24.72 -25.04 1.05
N THR A 110 25.44 -24.42 1.98
CA THR A 110 25.14 -23.06 2.42
C THR A 110 26.36 -22.15 2.37
N GLU A 111 26.12 -20.87 2.18
CA GLU A 111 27.12 -19.82 2.27
C GLU A 111 26.56 -18.66 3.11
N LEU A 112 27.36 -18.20 4.07
CA LEU A 112 27.09 -16.97 4.81
C LEU A 112 27.96 -15.85 4.24
N VAL A 113 27.33 -14.82 3.70
CA VAL A 113 27.99 -13.59 3.24
C VAL A 113 27.84 -12.52 4.32
N ASP A 114 28.94 -12.17 4.97
CA ASP A 114 29.05 -11.03 5.89
C ASP A 114 29.21 -9.72 5.09
N ALA A 115 28.08 -9.16 4.64
CA ALA A 115 28.07 -7.92 3.87
C ALA A 115 26.74 -7.17 4.00
N ASP A 116 26.78 -5.86 3.73
CA ASP A 116 25.57 -5.09 3.44
C ASP A 116 24.99 -5.53 2.08
N PHE A 117 23.76 -6.04 2.10
CA PHE A 117 23.11 -6.58 0.91
C PHE A 117 22.99 -5.57 -0.24
N LEU A 118 22.75 -4.29 0.05
CA LEU A 118 22.62 -3.28 -1.00
C LEU A 118 23.92 -3.14 -1.79
N SER A 119 25.05 -3.08 -1.08
CA SER A 119 26.37 -3.01 -1.70
C SER A 119 26.75 -4.32 -2.40
N TRP A 120 26.56 -5.46 -1.73
CA TRP A 120 26.91 -6.78 -2.26
C TRP A 120 26.15 -7.11 -3.54
N ALA A 121 24.83 -6.87 -3.55
CA ALA A 121 23.96 -7.15 -4.69
C ALA A 121 24.30 -6.33 -5.94
N LEU A 122 24.92 -5.15 -5.78
CA LEU A 122 25.37 -4.31 -6.89
C LEU A 122 26.72 -4.73 -7.47
N THR A 123 27.48 -5.55 -6.75
CA THR A 123 28.84 -5.95 -7.14
C THR A 123 28.98 -7.42 -7.49
N THR A 124 28.05 -8.27 -7.06
CA THR A 124 28.09 -9.71 -7.32
C THR A 124 27.67 -10.05 -8.75
N ASP A 125 28.33 -11.05 -9.33
CA ASP A 125 27.95 -11.66 -10.60
C ASP A 125 27.04 -12.88 -10.42
N GLU A 126 26.70 -13.23 -9.17
CA GLU A 126 25.85 -14.37 -8.88
C GLU A 126 24.41 -14.22 -9.37
N ARG A 127 23.79 -15.36 -9.64
CA ARG A 127 22.37 -15.45 -10.01
C ARG A 127 21.69 -16.60 -9.29
N PHE A 128 20.40 -16.43 -9.07
CA PHE A 128 19.57 -17.31 -8.24
C PHE A 128 18.29 -17.71 -8.96
N ASP A 129 17.74 -18.85 -8.56
CA ASP A 129 16.45 -19.35 -9.02
C ASP A 129 15.31 -18.86 -8.12
N LEU A 130 15.61 -18.64 -6.84
CA LEU A 130 14.65 -18.22 -5.83
C LEU A 130 15.27 -17.21 -4.86
N VAL A 131 14.58 -16.09 -4.64
CA VAL A 131 14.88 -15.14 -3.56
C VAL A 131 13.73 -15.22 -2.55
N ILE A 132 14.03 -15.52 -1.28
CA ILE A 132 13.05 -15.47 -0.19
C ILE A 132 13.51 -14.42 0.83
N GLN A 133 12.65 -13.48 1.20
CA GLN A 133 13.11 -12.36 2.02
C GLN A 133 12.05 -11.75 2.94
N ASN A 134 12.51 -11.29 4.10
CA ASN A 134 11.84 -10.28 4.92
C ASN A 134 12.81 -9.10 5.07
N PRO A 135 12.81 -8.17 4.12
CA PRO A 135 13.78 -7.08 4.10
C PRO A 135 13.59 -6.12 5.30
N PRO A 136 14.61 -5.33 5.67
CA PRO A 136 14.48 -4.34 6.73
C PRO A 136 13.57 -3.18 6.32
N TYR A 137 12.77 -2.66 7.26
CA TYR A 137 11.83 -1.56 7.00
C TYR A 137 12.36 -0.23 7.57
N ALA A 138 13.14 0.49 6.76
CA ALA A 138 13.69 1.78 7.15
C ALA A 138 13.66 2.79 5.99
N LYS A 139 13.26 4.03 6.30
CA LYS A 139 13.21 5.11 5.31
C LYS A 139 14.64 5.48 4.88
N LEU A 140 14.87 5.52 3.57
CA LEU A 140 16.12 6.03 3.01
C LEU A 140 16.17 7.56 3.18
N GLN A 141 17.14 8.05 3.93
CA GLN A 141 17.31 9.49 4.14
C GLN A 141 17.85 10.15 2.87
N THR A 142 17.29 11.30 2.51
CA THR A 142 17.71 12.06 1.33
C THR A 142 19.19 12.42 1.41
N GLY A 143 19.97 12.06 0.38
CA GLY A 143 21.40 12.34 0.30
C GLY A 143 22.30 11.39 1.10
N SER A 144 21.74 10.38 1.77
CA SER A 144 22.52 9.34 2.47
C SER A 144 23.36 8.50 1.49
N ALA A 145 24.47 7.94 1.99
CA ALA A 145 25.35 7.10 1.17
C ALA A 145 24.61 5.92 0.51
N PRO A 146 23.74 5.15 1.21
CA PRO A 146 22.95 4.09 0.57
C PRO A 146 22.03 4.62 -0.55
N GLN A 147 21.38 5.78 -0.35
CA GLN A 147 20.51 6.35 -1.39
C GLN A 147 21.32 6.78 -2.62
N ASN A 148 22.48 7.42 -2.44
CA ASN A 148 23.30 7.87 -3.56
C ASN A 148 23.85 6.68 -4.35
N MET A 149 24.26 5.61 -3.67
CA MET A 149 24.70 4.35 -4.28
C MET A 149 23.57 3.71 -5.11
N LEU A 150 22.37 3.59 -4.54
CA LEU A 150 21.20 3.04 -5.24
C LEU A 150 20.84 3.88 -6.47
N ARG A 151 20.84 5.21 -6.35
CA ARG A 151 20.55 6.12 -7.46
C ARG A 151 21.57 6.01 -8.59
N ALA A 152 22.85 5.84 -8.27
CA ALA A 152 23.89 5.59 -9.27
C ALA A 152 23.63 4.28 -10.05
N ALA A 153 22.96 3.31 -9.43
CA ALA A 153 22.50 2.07 -10.05
C ALA A 153 21.08 2.15 -10.65
N GLY A 154 20.50 3.35 -10.78
CA GLY A 154 19.16 3.56 -11.33
C GLY A 154 18.00 3.22 -10.41
N ILE A 155 18.24 3.01 -9.11
CA ILE A 155 17.22 2.66 -8.11
C ILE A 155 16.90 3.90 -7.26
N ASP A 156 15.72 4.49 -7.44
CA ASP A 156 15.23 5.61 -6.61
C ASP A 156 13.96 5.19 -5.86
N VAL A 157 14.14 4.84 -4.59
CA VAL A 157 13.08 4.32 -3.73
C VAL A 157 13.09 5.01 -2.36
N PRO A 158 11.93 5.18 -1.71
CA PRO A 158 11.85 5.92 -0.44
C PRO A 158 12.22 5.06 0.79
N ASN A 159 12.29 3.74 0.66
CA ASN A 159 12.51 2.80 1.76
C ASN A 159 13.43 1.65 1.34
N ILE A 160 14.25 1.15 2.26
CA ILE A 160 15.22 0.08 2.02
C ILE A 160 14.54 -1.20 1.52
N TYR A 161 13.34 -1.56 2.03
CA TYR A 161 12.68 -2.78 1.57
C TYR A 161 12.41 -2.78 0.06
N ALA A 162 12.10 -1.62 -0.53
CA ALA A 162 11.85 -1.52 -1.96
C ALA A 162 13.15 -1.64 -2.76
N ALA A 163 14.29 -1.23 -2.19
CA ALA A 163 15.61 -1.47 -2.78
C ALA A 163 15.93 -2.98 -2.75
N PHE A 164 15.65 -3.66 -1.64
CA PHE A 164 15.79 -5.11 -1.51
C PHE A 164 14.94 -5.87 -2.54
N LEU A 165 13.67 -5.48 -2.73
CA LEU A 165 12.81 -6.06 -3.75
C LEU A 165 13.36 -5.87 -5.17
N THR A 166 13.92 -4.68 -5.46
CA THR A 166 14.49 -4.37 -6.79
C THR A 166 15.76 -5.18 -7.05
N LEU A 167 16.66 -5.22 -6.06
CA LEU A 167 17.95 -5.92 -6.16
C LEU A 167 17.75 -7.44 -6.19
N GLY A 168 16.81 -7.98 -5.42
CA GLY A 168 16.46 -9.39 -5.48
C GLY A 168 15.97 -9.79 -6.88
N LEU A 169 15.11 -8.99 -7.52
CA LEU A 169 14.73 -9.23 -8.93
C LEU A 169 15.92 -9.17 -9.90
N ARG A 170 16.89 -8.27 -9.68
CA ARG A 170 18.10 -8.16 -10.53
C ARG A 170 19.04 -9.36 -10.41
N LEU A 171 19.00 -10.05 -9.26
CA LEU A 171 19.84 -11.23 -9.00
C LEU A 171 19.17 -12.55 -9.40
N LEU A 172 17.92 -12.52 -9.88
CA LEU A 172 17.25 -13.71 -10.38
C LEU A 172 17.62 -14.02 -11.83
N HIS A 173 17.63 -15.30 -12.17
CA HIS A 173 17.57 -15.76 -13.56
C HIS A 173 16.20 -15.43 -14.19
N ALA A 174 16.11 -15.52 -15.52
CA ALA A 174 14.81 -15.61 -16.18
C ALA A 174 14.01 -16.78 -15.58
N ASP A 175 12.71 -16.59 -15.41
CA ASP A 175 11.80 -17.53 -14.73
C ASP A 175 12.07 -17.75 -13.22
N GLY A 176 13.08 -17.07 -12.66
CA GLY A 176 13.36 -17.06 -11.23
C GLY A 176 12.25 -16.36 -10.44
N GLN A 177 12.03 -16.81 -9.20
CA GLN A 177 10.97 -16.30 -8.32
C GLN A 177 11.51 -15.46 -7.17
N GLN A 178 10.83 -14.37 -6.85
CA GLN A 178 11.04 -13.63 -5.61
C GLN A 178 9.80 -13.75 -4.74
N VAL A 179 9.97 -14.15 -3.49
CA VAL A 179 8.92 -14.14 -2.47
C VAL A 179 9.35 -13.27 -1.30
N ALA A 180 8.55 -12.26 -1.01
CA ALA A 180 8.90 -11.26 -0.01
C ALA A 180 7.70 -10.85 0.85
N ILE A 181 7.93 -10.71 2.16
CA ILE A 181 6.98 -10.03 3.06
C ILE A 181 7.38 -8.56 3.21
N THR A 182 6.46 -7.64 2.89
CA THR A 182 6.71 -6.20 2.91
C THR A 182 5.51 -5.41 3.41
N PRO A 183 5.67 -4.13 3.80
CA PRO A 183 4.54 -3.25 4.02
C PRO A 183 3.73 -3.06 2.72
N ARG A 184 2.41 -3.16 2.78
CA ARG A 184 1.49 -3.01 1.63
C ARG A 184 1.60 -1.66 0.90
N SER A 185 2.17 -0.64 1.57
CA SER A 185 2.20 0.75 1.09
C SER A 185 2.78 0.98 -0.32
N TRP A 186 3.67 0.11 -0.82
CA TRP A 186 4.23 0.29 -2.17
C TRP A 186 3.23 0.03 -3.30
N MET A 187 2.18 -0.75 -3.01
CA MET A 187 1.15 -1.14 -3.97
C MET A 187 0.26 0.02 -4.40
N ASN A 188 0.06 1.02 -3.54
CA ASN A 188 -0.75 2.19 -3.86
C ASN A 188 -0.09 3.55 -3.55
N GLY A 189 0.99 3.56 -2.76
CA GLY A 189 1.66 4.79 -2.36
C GLY A 189 2.31 5.52 -3.53
N THR A 190 2.18 6.85 -3.55
CA THR A 190 2.70 7.67 -4.64
C THR A 190 4.20 7.74 -4.73
N TYR A 191 4.89 7.79 -3.58
CA TYR A 191 6.35 7.75 -3.53
C TYR A 191 6.92 6.44 -4.09
N TYR A 192 6.09 5.41 -4.25
CA TYR A 192 6.46 4.12 -4.85
C TYR A 192 6.00 3.97 -6.31
N SER A 193 5.43 5.01 -6.95
CA SER A 193 4.84 4.85 -8.29
C SER A 193 5.86 4.44 -9.35
N ALA A 194 7.08 5.00 -9.32
CA ALA A 194 8.14 4.64 -10.25
C ALA A 194 8.60 3.19 -10.03
N PHE A 195 8.94 2.86 -8.78
CA PHE A 195 9.28 1.50 -8.34
C PHE A 195 8.22 0.47 -8.74
N ARG A 196 6.94 0.73 -8.44
CA ARG A 196 5.83 -0.17 -8.73
C ARG A 196 5.74 -0.48 -10.23
N ARG A 197 5.85 0.54 -11.09
CA ARG A 197 5.84 0.35 -12.55
C ARG A 197 7.04 -0.46 -13.04
N GLU A 198 8.24 -0.18 -12.52
CA GLU A 198 9.44 -0.94 -12.87
C GLU A 198 9.32 -2.41 -12.42
N PHE A 199 8.84 -2.63 -11.20
CA PHE A 199 8.62 -3.97 -10.62
C PHE A 199 7.69 -4.82 -11.51
N VAL A 200 6.49 -4.33 -11.83
CA VAL A 200 5.51 -5.08 -12.64
C VAL A 200 5.84 -5.13 -14.14
N THR A 201 6.83 -4.36 -14.58
CA THR A 201 7.43 -4.48 -15.92
C THR A 201 8.47 -5.58 -15.96
N THR A 202 9.24 -5.74 -14.87
CA THR A 202 10.33 -6.69 -14.75
C THR A 202 9.83 -8.10 -14.41
N ALA A 203 8.81 -8.18 -13.56
CA ALA A 203 8.27 -9.43 -13.04
C ALA A 203 6.73 -9.42 -13.01
N GLY A 204 6.12 -10.57 -13.26
CA GLY A 204 4.70 -10.80 -13.03
C GLY A 204 4.49 -11.22 -11.58
N ILE A 205 3.45 -10.68 -10.94
CA ILE A 205 2.99 -11.16 -9.65
C ILE A 205 2.16 -12.42 -9.89
N ASP A 206 2.54 -13.53 -9.26
CA ASP A 206 1.85 -14.82 -9.41
C ASP A 206 1.01 -15.16 -8.18
N GLY A 207 1.41 -14.62 -7.02
CA GLY A 207 0.73 -14.90 -5.76
C GLY A 207 0.83 -13.73 -4.78
N ILE A 208 -0.23 -13.55 -4.00
CA ILE A 208 -0.30 -12.55 -2.93
C ILE A 208 -0.89 -13.24 -1.70
N HIS A 209 -0.29 -13.03 -0.52
CA HIS A 209 -0.88 -13.45 0.75
C HIS A 209 -1.14 -12.23 1.63
N THR A 210 -2.39 -12.09 2.08
CA THR A 210 -2.84 -11.05 3.00
C THR A 210 -3.21 -11.63 4.36
N PHE A 211 -3.01 -10.81 5.38
CA PHE A 211 -3.41 -11.13 6.75
C PHE A 211 -4.54 -10.17 7.17
N GLU A 212 -5.67 -10.68 7.63
CA GLU A 212 -6.78 -9.80 8.02
C GLU A 212 -6.49 -9.00 9.29
N SER A 213 -5.74 -9.59 10.24
CA SER A 213 -5.41 -8.95 11.51
C SER A 213 -4.05 -8.22 11.48
N ARG A 214 -4.10 -6.88 11.52
CA ARG A 214 -2.92 -5.98 11.56
C ARG A 214 -2.00 -6.19 12.77
N SER A 215 -2.53 -6.68 13.90
CA SER A 215 -1.80 -6.76 15.17
C SER A 215 -1.18 -8.12 15.47
N LYS A 216 -1.46 -9.15 14.65
CA LYS A 216 -1.11 -10.54 14.99
C LYS A 216 0.06 -11.13 14.20
N VAL A 217 0.42 -10.57 13.04
CA VAL A 217 1.56 -11.08 12.24
C VAL A 217 2.90 -10.64 12.83
N PHE A 218 2.93 -9.45 13.42
CA PHE A 218 4.09 -8.82 14.05
C PHE A 218 3.79 -8.38 15.49
N GLY A 219 2.90 -9.11 16.19
CA GLY A 219 2.42 -8.73 17.52
C GLY A 219 3.53 -8.50 18.56
N ASP A 220 4.68 -9.15 18.37
CA ASP A 220 5.84 -9.04 19.23
C ASP A 220 6.75 -7.83 18.90
N THR A 221 6.56 -7.14 17.76
CA THR A 221 7.45 -6.05 17.29
C THR A 221 6.79 -4.67 17.26
N GLY A 222 5.53 -4.53 17.68
CA GLY A 222 4.84 -3.24 17.83
C GLY A 222 4.56 -2.48 16.53
N VAL A 223 4.74 -3.11 15.36
CA VAL A 223 4.55 -2.48 14.05
C VAL A 223 3.07 -2.53 13.63
N LEU A 224 2.43 -1.36 13.59
CA LEU A 224 1.06 -1.17 13.08
C LEU A 224 1.03 -0.94 11.55
N GLN A 225 1.73 -1.77 10.78
CA GLN A 225 1.70 -1.71 9.30
C GLN A 225 1.03 -2.97 8.75
N GLU A 226 0.19 -2.79 7.73
CA GLU A 226 -0.41 -3.90 6.99
C GLU A 226 0.69 -4.58 6.15
N ALA A 227 1.08 -5.78 6.55
CA ALA A 227 2.07 -6.58 5.86
C ALA A 227 1.42 -7.46 4.80
N ILE A 228 2.14 -7.70 3.71
CA ILE A 228 1.69 -8.52 2.59
C ILE A 228 2.85 -9.37 2.10
N VAL A 229 2.57 -10.62 1.76
CA VAL A 229 3.54 -11.49 1.08
C VAL A 229 3.24 -11.43 -0.42
N VAL A 230 4.26 -11.24 -1.24
CA VAL A 230 4.14 -11.22 -2.70
C VAL A 230 5.12 -12.21 -3.28
N SER A 231 4.62 -13.07 -4.17
CA SER A 231 5.40 -13.94 -5.03
C SER A 231 5.37 -13.39 -6.46
N ALA A 232 6.54 -13.20 -7.06
CA ALA A 232 6.67 -12.66 -8.41
C ALA A 232 7.75 -13.41 -9.22
N THR A 233 7.49 -13.64 -10.50
CA THR A 233 8.41 -14.32 -11.44
C THR A 233 8.97 -13.34 -12.46
N VAL A 234 10.30 -13.38 -12.66
CA VAL A 234 10.99 -12.56 -13.66
C VAL A 234 10.59 -12.98 -15.08
N SER A 235 10.29 -11.99 -15.94
CA SER A 235 9.95 -12.16 -17.36
C SER A 235 8.67 -12.96 -17.67
N ALA A 236 7.92 -13.41 -16.66
CA ALA A 236 6.60 -14.01 -16.84
C ALA A 236 5.51 -13.02 -16.43
N LYS A 237 4.38 -13.00 -17.14
CA LYS A 237 3.14 -12.36 -16.67
C LYS A 237 2.04 -13.41 -16.70
N PRO A 238 1.62 -13.94 -15.54
CA PRO A 238 0.58 -14.96 -15.53
C PRO A 238 -0.76 -14.34 -15.93
N GLU A 239 -1.66 -15.16 -16.47
CA GLU A 239 -3.03 -14.72 -16.75
C GLU A 239 -3.81 -14.42 -15.46
N ASN A 240 -3.45 -15.11 -14.38
CA ASN A 240 -4.10 -15.02 -13.09
C ASN A 240 -3.11 -14.95 -11.92
N VAL A 241 -3.55 -14.35 -10.83
CA VAL A 241 -2.84 -14.27 -9.55
C VAL A 241 -3.61 -15.08 -8.51
N VAL A 242 -2.90 -15.87 -7.71
CA VAL A 242 -3.51 -16.57 -6.57
C VAL A 242 -3.44 -15.64 -5.34
N VAL A 243 -4.60 -15.23 -4.84
CA VAL A 243 -4.70 -14.41 -3.63
C VAL A 243 -5.09 -15.29 -2.45
N HIS A 244 -4.23 -15.34 -1.44
CA HIS A 244 -4.44 -16.02 -0.18
C HIS A 244 -4.84 -15.02 0.91
N THR A 245 -5.77 -15.43 1.77
CA THR A 245 -6.22 -14.63 2.91
C THR A 245 -6.29 -15.51 4.16
N SER A 246 -5.56 -15.10 5.19
CA SER A 246 -5.63 -15.73 6.52
C SER A 246 -6.03 -14.70 7.58
N HIS A 247 -6.88 -15.08 8.53
CA HIS A 247 -7.27 -14.19 9.64
C HIS A 247 -6.08 -13.82 10.53
N ASP A 248 -5.25 -14.83 10.84
CA ASP A 248 -3.94 -14.69 11.46
C ASP A 248 -2.97 -15.76 10.93
N HIS A 249 -1.92 -16.07 11.70
CA HIS A 249 -0.90 -17.05 11.33
C HIS A 249 -1.23 -18.47 11.79
N ARG A 250 -2.44 -18.74 12.30
CA ARG A 250 -2.83 -20.04 12.92
C ARG A 250 -3.92 -20.79 12.18
N GLU A 251 -4.69 -20.11 11.33
CA GLU A 251 -5.80 -20.69 10.57
C GLU A 251 -5.38 -20.96 9.11
N ASP A 252 -5.99 -21.99 8.51
CA ASP A 252 -5.77 -22.32 7.10
C ASP A 252 -6.21 -21.16 6.21
N ALA A 253 -5.34 -20.76 5.29
CA ALA A 253 -5.62 -19.66 4.39
C ALA A 253 -6.69 -20.07 3.36
N THR A 254 -7.68 -19.19 3.16
CA THR A 254 -8.53 -19.28 1.97
C THR A 254 -7.75 -18.80 0.76
N SER A 255 -8.06 -19.32 -0.43
CA SER A 255 -7.42 -18.89 -1.68
C SER A 255 -8.43 -18.66 -2.78
N ARG A 256 -8.05 -17.79 -3.72
CA ARG A 256 -8.84 -17.46 -4.92
C ARG A 256 -7.89 -17.18 -6.07
N THR A 257 -8.35 -17.45 -7.28
CA THR A 257 -7.63 -17.13 -8.52
C THR A 257 -8.31 -15.92 -9.14
N VAL A 258 -7.54 -14.86 -9.40
CA VAL A 258 -8.05 -13.57 -9.89
C VAL A 258 -7.33 -13.19 -11.18
N PRO A 259 -8.01 -12.65 -12.20
CA PRO A 259 -7.34 -12.15 -13.40
C PRO A 259 -6.24 -11.16 -13.08
N TYR A 260 -5.10 -11.27 -13.75
CA TYR A 260 -3.94 -10.40 -13.50
C TYR A 260 -4.28 -8.91 -13.69
N ALA A 261 -5.16 -8.59 -14.65
CA ALA A 261 -5.60 -7.22 -14.91
C ALA A 261 -6.41 -6.60 -13.75
N ASP A 262 -7.06 -7.42 -12.92
CA ASP A 262 -7.81 -6.96 -11.74
C ASP A 262 -6.92 -6.81 -10.51
N VAL A 263 -5.69 -7.36 -10.55
CA VAL A 263 -4.67 -7.20 -9.50
C VAL A 263 -3.69 -6.09 -9.86
N VAL A 264 -3.22 -6.03 -11.09
CA VAL A 264 -2.23 -5.06 -11.55
C VAL A 264 -2.86 -4.15 -12.59
N THR A 265 -3.20 -2.93 -12.16
CA THR A 265 -3.69 -1.87 -13.05
C THR A 265 -2.56 -0.90 -13.40
N ALA A 266 -2.85 0.07 -14.28
CA ALA A 266 -1.88 1.12 -14.62
C ALA A 266 -1.43 1.94 -13.39
N ASP A 267 -2.33 2.10 -12.42
CA ASP A 267 -2.17 3.04 -11.32
C ASP A 267 -1.87 2.35 -9.99
N PHE A 268 -2.44 1.16 -9.74
CA PHE A 268 -2.39 0.48 -8.45
C PHE A 268 -2.17 -1.03 -8.59
N ILE A 269 -1.63 -1.63 -7.52
CA ILE A 269 -1.76 -3.07 -7.28
C ILE A 269 -2.88 -3.28 -6.27
N HIS A 270 -3.98 -3.84 -6.74
CA HIS A 270 -5.15 -4.20 -5.95
C HIS A 270 -4.91 -5.53 -5.25
N VAL A 271 -5.61 -5.74 -4.13
CA VAL A 271 -5.58 -7.02 -3.44
C VAL A 271 -7.00 -7.47 -3.17
N PRO A 272 -7.70 -7.98 -4.21
CA PRO A 272 -9.06 -8.44 -4.08
C PRO A 272 -9.09 -9.73 -3.26
N ALA A 273 -9.42 -9.60 -1.97
CA ALA A 273 -9.41 -10.70 -1.01
C ALA A 273 -10.77 -11.42 -0.92
N THR A 274 -11.81 -10.88 -1.56
CA THR A 274 -13.17 -11.44 -1.64
C THR A 274 -13.72 -11.35 -3.08
N GLU A 275 -14.78 -12.12 -3.39
CA GLU A 275 -15.42 -12.04 -4.73
C GLU A 275 -15.98 -10.65 -4.97
N LYS A 276 -16.57 -10.07 -3.93
CA LYS A 276 -17.05 -8.69 -3.91
C LYS A 276 -15.94 -7.68 -4.26
N ASP A 277 -14.71 -7.91 -3.80
CA ASP A 277 -13.58 -7.04 -4.13
C ASP A 277 -13.23 -7.13 -5.62
N ALA A 278 -13.23 -8.34 -6.19
CA ALA A 278 -12.97 -8.55 -7.62
C ALA A 278 -14.06 -7.89 -8.48
N GLU A 279 -15.33 -8.09 -8.13
CA GLU A 279 -16.47 -7.41 -8.78
C GLU A 279 -16.36 -5.89 -8.70
N ALA A 280 -15.90 -5.34 -7.57
CA ALA A 280 -15.72 -3.90 -7.40
C ALA A 280 -14.63 -3.33 -8.32
N VAL A 281 -13.51 -4.05 -8.47
CA VAL A 281 -12.43 -3.66 -9.39
C VAL A 281 -12.88 -3.75 -10.84
N ALA A 282 -13.53 -4.85 -11.22
CA ALA A 282 -14.01 -5.07 -12.58
C ALA A 282 -15.05 -3.99 -12.98
N TRP A 283 -16.03 -3.72 -12.11
CA TRP A 283 -17.04 -2.69 -12.35
C TRP A 283 -16.40 -1.31 -12.54
N MET A 284 -15.50 -0.90 -11.65
CA MET A 284 -14.86 0.41 -11.75
C MET A 284 -14.02 0.56 -13.00
N THR A 285 -13.27 -0.49 -13.37
CA THR A 285 -12.42 -0.49 -14.56
C THR A 285 -13.26 -0.40 -15.85
N ALA A 286 -14.45 -1.00 -15.86
CA ALA A 286 -15.36 -0.95 -17.01
C ALA A 286 -16.09 0.40 -17.15
N HIS A 287 -16.44 1.04 -16.04
CA HIS A 287 -17.42 2.15 -16.04
C HIS A 287 -16.84 3.53 -15.73
N ALA A 288 -15.64 3.62 -15.13
CA ALA A 288 -14.97 4.87 -14.84
C ALA A 288 -13.64 4.94 -15.59
N THR A 289 -13.50 5.89 -16.52
CA THR A 289 -12.39 5.89 -17.49
C THR A 289 -11.53 7.15 -17.46
N HIS A 290 -11.96 8.21 -16.78
CA HIS A 290 -11.26 9.50 -16.76
C HIS A 290 -10.52 9.71 -15.44
N THR A 291 -9.33 10.30 -15.44
CA THR A 291 -8.73 10.88 -14.24
C THR A 291 -9.31 12.27 -13.97
N LEU A 292 -9.09 12.83 -12.78
CA LEU A 292 -9.42 14.25 -12.54
C LEU A 292 -8.72 15.17 -13.56
N ALA A 293 -7.48 14.87 -13.93
CA ALA A 293 -6.73 15.67 -14.90
C ALA A 293 -7.37 15.65 -16.29
N ASP A 294 -7.89 14.49 -16.73
CA ASP A 294 -8.61 14.36 -18.01
C ASP A 294 -9.90 15.21 -18.03
N LEU A 295 -10.49 15.45 -16.85
CA LEU A 295 -11.68 16.29 -16.69
C LEU A 295 -11.35 17.78 -16.53
N GLY A 296 -10.08 18.18 -16.59
CA GLY A 296 -9.63 19.54 -16.29
C GLY A 296 -9.66 19.90 -14.80
N LEU A 297 -9.76 18.90 -13.93
CA LEU A 297 -9.91 19.06 -12.50
C LEU A 297 -8.65 18.61 -11.75
N THR A 298 -8.52 19.04 -10.50
CA THR A 298 -7.54 18.46 -9.59
C THR A 298 -8.06 18.50 -8.16
N VAL A 299 -7.29 17.91 -7.26
CA VAL A 299 -7.61 17.85 -5.84
C VAL A 299 -6.43 18.35 -5.03
N SER A 300 -6.71 19.07 -3.96
CA SER A 300 -5.71 19.57 -3.02
C SER A 300 -6.10 19.25 -1.58
N THR A 301 -5.10 19.11 -0.72
CA THR A 301 -5.31 19.07 0.74
C THR A 301 -5.62 20.47 1.24
N GLY A 302 -6.54 20.61 2.21
CA GLY A 302 -6.81 21.87 2.88
C GLY A 302 -5.54 22.55 3.38
N ARG A 303 -5.45 23.87 3.20
CA ARG A 303 -4.22 24.65 3.39
C ARG A 303 -3.96 24.97 4.86
N VAL A 304 -4.99 24.98 5.70
CA VAL A 304 -4.89 25.38 7.10
C VAL A 304 -4.50 24.20 7.99
N VAL A 305 -3.34 24.31 8.63
CA VAL A 305 -2.88 23.38 9.66
C VAL A 305 -3.12 24.00 11.02
N ASP A 306 -4.04 23.41 11.78
CA ASP A 306 -4.57 23.94 13.05
C ASP A 306 -3.48 24.39 14.03
N PHE A 307 -2.53 23.53 14.36
CA PHE A 307 -1.49 23.83 15.33
C PHE A 307 -0.48 24.89 14.87
N ARG A 308 -0.39 25.15 13.55
CA ARG A 308 0.47 26.20 12.98
C ARG A 308 -0.23 27.54 12.81
N SER A 309 -1.56 27.56 12.97
CA SER A 309 -2.42 28.69 12.62
C SER A 309 -3.31 29.14 13.78
N ARG A 310 -2.91 28.85 15.02
CA ARG A 310 -3.74 29.04 16.22
C ARG A 310 -4.24 30.48 16.38
N ASP A 311 -3.38 31.45 16.13
CA ASP A 311 -3.70 32.88 16.30
C ASP A 311 -4.70 33.40 15.24
N MET A 312 -4.92 32.64 14.16
CA MET A 312 -5.84 32.96 13.08
C MET A 312 -7.20 32.23 13.22
N LEU A 313 -7.34 31.35 14.22
CA LEU A 313 -8.52 30.50 14.39
C LEU A 313 -9.44 31.06 15.48
N HIS A 314 -10.71 31.24 15.13
CA HIS A 314 -11.73 31.80 16.00
C HIS A 314 -12.95 30.90 16.11
N GLN A 315 -13.52 30.82 17.31
CA GLN A 315 -14.75 30.05 17.54
C GLN A 315 -16.01 30.82 17.12
N GLU A 316 -16.02 32.15 17.32
CA GLU A 316 -17.11 33.05 16.92
C GLU A 316 -16.69 33.92 15.74
N LYS A 317 -17.68 34.43 14.98
CA LYS A 317 -17.41 35.29 13.81
C LYS A 317 -16.89 36.65 14.28
N VAL A 318 -15.60 36.90 14.03
CA VAL A 318 -15.00 38.24 14.19
C VAL A 318 -15.07 39.02 12.88
N GLY A 319 -14.92 40.34 12.94
CA GLY A 319 -14.93 41.20 11.75
C GLY A 319 -13.85 40.79 10.74
N GLY A 320 -14.22 40.66 9.46
CA GLY A 320 -13.30 40.22 8.40
C GLY A 320 -12.96 38.73 8.40
N ALA A 321 -13.48 37.93 9.35
CA ALA A 321 -13.25 36.49 9.35
C ALA A 321 -14.06 35.79 8.25
N VAL A 322 -13.42 34.81 7.61
CA VAL A 322 -14.01 33.91 6.63
C VAL A 322 -14.36 32.56 7.25
N PRO A 323 -15.20 31.73 6.61
CA PRO A 323 -15.48 30.38 7.09
C PRO A 323 -14.22 29.53 7.22
N MET A 324 -14.06 28.85 8.37
CA MET A 324 -13.08 27.77 8.58
C MET A 324 -13.80 26.42 8.52
N VAL A 325 -13.63 25.70 7.42
CA VAL A 325 -14.35 24.46 7.17
C VAL A 325 -13.46 23.26 7.48
N ASN A 326 -13.90 22.47 8.45
CA ASN A 326 -13.34 21.16 8.80
C ASN A 326 -14.37 20.01 8.67
N ALA A 327 -13.95 18.77 8.91
CA ALA A 327 -14.75 17.56 8.72
C ALA A 327 -16.08 17.50 9.51
N THR A 328 -16.27 18.29 10.58
CA THR A 328 -17.54 18.33 11.33
C THR A 328 -18.68 18.97 10.55
N HIS A 329 -18.36 19.79 9.54
CA HIS A 329 -19.33 20.48 8.69
C HIS A 329 -19.91 19.60 7.59
N ILE A 330 -19.32 18.42 7.34
CA ILE A 330 -19.75 17.49 6.30
C ILE A 330 -20.78 16.52 6.88
N ARG A 331 -22.04 16.61 6.41
CA ARG A 331 -23.14 15.71 6.77
C ARG A 331 -24.05 15.44 5.58
N GLY A 332 -24.29 14.16 5.27
CA GLY A 332 -25.28 13.74 4.27
C GLY A 332 -25.06 14.34 2.89
N GLY A 333 -23.82 14.35 2.39
CA GLY A 333 -23.50 14.87 1.05
C GLY A 333 -23.46 16.40 0.93
N VAL A 334 -23.79 17.14 1.99
CA VAL A 334 -23.78 18.61 1.99
C VAL A 334 -22.91 19.17 3.12
N THR A 335 -22.42 20.39 2.94
CA THR A 335 -21.75 21.13 3.99
C THR A 335 -22.71 22.07 4.71
N ARG A 336 -22.61 22.12 6.04
CA ARG A 336 -23.29 23.14 6.85
C ARG A 336 -22.25 23.89 7.66
N HIS A 337 -22.32 25.22 7.64
CA HIS A 337 -21.44 26.10 8.38
C HIS A 337 -22.19 27.39 8.73
N PRO A 338 -22.08 27.92 9.95
CA PRO A 338 -21.50 27.28 11.14
C PRO A 338 -22.37 26.12 11.66
N VAL A 339 -21.83 25.26 12.54
CA VAL A 339 -22.58 24.21 13.26
C VAL A 339 -22.39 24.24 14.77
N GLY A 340 -21.69 25.23 15.31
CA GLY A 340 -21.42 25.35 16.75
C GLY A 340 -20.52 24.22 17.26
N ALA A 341 -19.57 23.75 16.43
CA ALA A 341 -18.63 22.72 16.82
C ALA A 341 -17.69 23.20 17.95
N LYS A 342 -17.08 22.24 18.68
CA LYS A 342 -15.98 22.55 19.62
C LYS A 342 -14.73 23.10 18.92
N LYS A 343 -14.60 22.85 17.62
CA LYS A 343 -13.48 23.33 16.81
C LYS A 343 -13.77 24.75 16.31
N PRO A 344 -12.73 25.58 16.10
CA PRO A 344 -12.90 26.88 15.46
C PRO A 344 -13.63 26.78 14.12
N GLU A 345 -14.60 27.66 13.91
CA GLU A 345 -15.42 27.74 12.70
C GLU A 345 -15.11 29.00 11.89
N TRP A 346 -14.26 29.90 12.38
CA TRP A 346 -13.90 31.14 11.70
C TRP A 346 -12.38 31.25 11.57
N PHE A 347 -11.93 31.80 10.44
CA PHE A 347 -10.53 32.04 10.13
C PHE A 347 -10.32 33.52 9.82
N HIS A 348 -9.41 34.18 10.53
CA HIS A 348 -9.05 35.57 10.29
C HIS A 348 -7.55 35.67 10.10
N THR A 349 -7.11 36.30 9.01
CA THR A 349 -5.70 36.41 8.67
C THR A 349 -5.43 37.73 7.96
N ASP A 350 -4.20 38.22 8.05
CA ASP A 350 -3.79 39.40 7.31
C ASP A 350 -3.79 39.16 5.79
N PRO A 351 -4.07 40.18 4.97
CA PRO A 351 -4.12 40.04 3.51
C PRO A 351 -2.86 39.43 2.88
N ALA A 352 -1.68 39.67 3.47
CA ALA A 352 -0.41 39.13 2.99
C ALA A 352 -0.31 37.59 3.08
N VAL A 353 -1.06 36.97 4.01
CA VAL A 353 -1.05 35.51 4.23
C VAL A 353 -2.29 34.85 3.63
N ALA A 354 -3.37 35.61 3.45
CA ALA A 354 -4.65 35.16 2.90
C ALA A 354 -4.50 34.34 1.60
N ALA A 355 -3.72 34.83 0.63
CA ALA A 355 -3.54 34.14 -0.66
C ALA A 355 -2.94 32.72 -0.53
N LYS A 356 -2.19 32.43 0.55
CA LYS A 356 -1.58 31.12 0.79
C LYS A 356 -2.51 30.14 1.50
N LEU A 357 -3.48 30.63 2.27
CA LEU A 357 -4.31 29.81 3.16
C LEU A 357 -5.78 29.76 2.75
N LEU A 358 -6.27 30.81 2.10
CA LEU A 358 -7.64 30.92 1.63
C LEU A 358 -7.78 30.42 0.20
N VAL A 359 -8.96 29.92 -0.10
CA VAL A 359 -9.43 29.53 -1.42
C VAL A 359 -10.52 30.53 -1.82
N PRO A 360 -10.58 31.00 -3.08
CA PRO A 360 -11.59 31.96 -3.50
C PRO A 360 -13.02 31.39 -3.38
N GLY A 361 -14.01 32.27 -3.36
CA GLY A 361 -15.43 31.87 -3.41
C GLY A 361 -15.73 31.01 -4.65
N GLY A 362 -16.62 30.05 -4.49
CA GLY A 362 -17.04 29.10 -5.51
C GLY A 362 -17.60 27.81 -4.92
N ALA A 363 -17.96 26.87 -5.81
CA ALA A 363 -18.38 25.53 -5.45
C ALA A 363 -17.18 24.57 -5.42
N TYR A 364 -17.02 23.77 -4.35
CA TYR A 364 -15.94 22.79 -4.21
C TYR A 364 -16.49 21.47 -3.68
N VAL A 365 -15.87 20.35 -4.04
CA VAL A 365 -16.21 19.05 -3.44
C VAL A 365 -15.21 18.73 -2.35
N LEU A 366 -15.65 18.77 -1.10
CA LEU A 366 -14.84 18.47 0.07
C LEU A 366 -14.90 16.97 0.38
N ILE A 367 -13.75 16.37 0.72
CA ILE A 367 -13.64 14.94 1.03
C ILE A 367 -12.91 14.80 2.38
N LYS A 368 -13.46 14.01 3.30
CA LYS A 368 -12.77 13.72 4.58
C LYS A 368 -11.48 12.94 4.33
N ARG A 369 -10.36 13.38 4.91
CA ARG A 369 -9.07 12.68 4.75
C ARG A 369 -8.87 11.54 5.71
N PHE A 370 -9.28 11.67 6.97
CA PHE A 370 -9.16 10.57 7.92
C PHE A 370 -10.34 9.64 7.76
N SER A 371 -10.04 8.37 7.54
CA SER A 371 -11.04 7.33 7.37
C SER A 371 -10.47 5.97 7.78
N ALA A 372 -10.95 5.42 8.90
CA ALA A 372 -10.56 4.09 9.35
C ALA A 372 -11.23 3.00 8.50
N LYS A 373 -10.65 1.78 8.47
CA LYS A 373 -11.16 0.68 7.63
C LYS A 373 -12.55 0.23 8.10
N GLU A 374 -12.79 0.37 9.39
CA GLU A 374 -13.97 -0.05 10.15
C GLU A 374 -15.12 0.97 10.02
N GLU A 375 -14.88 2.15 9.44
CA GLU A 375 -15.94 3.11 9.18
C GLU A 375 -16.93 2.56 8.15
N ARG A 376 -18.21 2.90 8.31
CA ARG A 376 -19.29 2.50 7.38
C ARG A 376 -18.97 2.89 5.93
N ARG A 377 -18.29 4.02 5.72
CA ARG A 377 -17.78 4.45 4.42
C ARG A 377 -16.33 4.89 4.56
N ARG A 378 -15.49 4.51 3.60
CA ARG A 378 -14.14 5.04 3.46
C ARG A 378 -14.12 6.44 2.87
N VAL A 379 -14.98 6.69 1.89
CA VAL A 379 -15.08 7.98 1.20
C VAL A 379 -16.37 8.67 1.61
N VAL A 380 -16.22 9.88 2.13
CA VAL A 380 -17.33 10.77 2.50
C VAL A 380 -17.04 12.13 1.91
N ALA A 381 -17.88 12.55 0.97
CA ALA A 381 -17.76 13.80 0.26
C ALA A 381 -18.97 14.72 0.47
N ALA A 382 -18.80 16.02 0.26
CA ALA A 382 -19.89 16.98 0.24
C ALA A 382 -19.55 18.22 -0.59
N VAL A 383 -20.57 18.86 -1.16
CA VAL A 383 -20.42 20.14 -1.84
C VAL A 383 -20.36 21.27 -0.82
N TRP A 384 -19.34 22.12 -0.93
CA TRP A 384 -19.24 23.44 -0.33
C TRP A 384 -19.53 24.50 -1.38
N GLU A 385 -20.30 25.52 -1.03
CA GLU A 385 -20.59 26.65 -1.91
C GLU A 385 -20.60 27.94 -1.08
N SER A 386 -19.87 28.95 -1.55
CA SER A 386 -19.78 30.26 -0.92
C SER A 386 -19.35 31.31 -1.93
N SER A 387 -19.96 32.49 -1.91
CA SER A 387 -19.48 33.65 -2.67
C SER A 387 -18.24 34.29 -2.04
N GLU A 388 -18.02 34.06 -0.74
CA GLU A 388 -16.86 34.56 0.01
C GLU A 388 -15.70 33.54 -0.02
N PRO A 389 -14.44 34.01 0.09
CA PRO A 389 -13.30 33.13 0.29
C PRO A 389 -13.46 32.23 1.51
N VAL A 390 -12.76 31.09 1.53
CA VAL A 390 -12.91 30.06 2.56
C VAL A 390 -11.55 29.47 2.95
N ALA A 391 -11.40 29.12 4.23
CA ALA A 391 -10.28 28.35 4.74
C ALA A 391 -10.67 26.86 4.89
N PHE A 392 -9.90 25.97 4.26
CA PHE A 392 -10.08 24.52 4.40
C PHE A 392 -9.04 23.92 5.35
N ASP A 393 -9.52 23.18 6.36
CA ASP A 393 -8.69 22.41 7.29
C ASP A 393 -7.93 21.30 6.56
N ASN A 394 -6.68 21.07 6.95
CA ASN A 394 -5.81 20.08 6.32
C ASN A 394 -6.28 18.63 6.48
N LYS A 395 -7.33 18.35 7.25
CA LYS A 395 -7.97 17.03 7.35
C LYS A 395 -9.09 16.84 6.32
N LEU A 396 -9.23 17.80 5.40
CA LEU A 396 -10.05 17.71 4.21
C LEU A 396 -9.18 17.72 2.94
N ASN A 397 -9.64 17.04 1.90
CA ASN A 397 -9.27 17.33 0.52
C ASN A 397 -10.39 18.18 -0.11
N TYR A 398 -10.08 18.94 -1.15
CA TYR A 398 -11.06 19.66 -1.96
C TYR A 398 -10.74 19.52 -3.45
N ILE A 399 -11.73 19.14 -4.26
CA ILE A 399 -11.64 19.11 -5.73
C ILE A 399 -11.94 20.51 -6.26
N HIS A 400 -11.13 20.96 -7.22
CA HIS A 400 -11.16 22.31 -7.77
C HIS A 400 -10.66 22.35 -9.22
N ASP A 401 -10.97 23.42 -9.94
CA ASP A 401 -10.35 23.76 -11.22
C ASP A 401 -9.24 24.78 -10.96
N SER A 402 -7.99 24.33 -10.97
CA SER A 402 -6.82 25.23 -10.93
C SER A 402 -6.82 26.25 -9.77
N GLY A 403 -7.44 25.92 -8.65
CA GLY A 403 -7.56 26.75 -7.45
C GLY A 403 -8.91 27.46 -7.30
N HIS A 404 -9.78 27.37 -8.30
CA HIS A 404 -11.10 27.99 -8.37
C HIS A 404 -12.22 26.96 -8.22
N GLY A 405 -13.43 27.46 -7.96
CA GLY A 405 -14.63 26.64 -7.85
C GLY A 405 -14.98 25.92 -9.15
N LEU A 406 -15.79 24.88 -9.03
CA LEU A 406 -16.30 24.05 -10.10
C LEU A 406 -17.64 24.58 -10.63
N ASP A 407 -18.03 24.09 -11.81
CA ASP A 407 -19.42 24.11 -12.24
C ASP A 407 -20.30 23.37 -11.22
N GLU A 408 -21.46 23.94 -10.88
CA GLU A 408 -22.31 23.45 -9.79
C GLU A 408 -22.82 22.03 -10.06
N GLN A 409 -23.21 21.72 -11.30
CA GLN A 409 -23.68 20.39 -11.67
C GLN A 409 -22.55 19.37 -11.56
N VAL A 410 -21.35 19.70 -12.05
CA VAL A 410 -20.17 18.84 -11.90
C VAL A 410 -19.85 18.61 -10.41
N ALA A 411 -19.90 19.64 -9.57
CA ALA A 411 -19.64 19.49 -8.13
C ALA A 411 -20.65 18.55 -7.46
N ARG A 412 -21.95 18.72 -7.74
CA ARG A 412 -23.02 17.84 -7.23
C ARG A 412 -22.84 16.40 -7.71
N GLY A 413 -22.60 16.19 -9.00
CA GLY A 413 -22.35 14.87 -9.58
C GLY A 413 -21.15 14.15 -8.98
N LEU A 414 -20.05 14.87 -8.78
CA LEU A 414 -18.86 14.35 -8.09
C LEU A 414 -19.19 13.93 -6.65
N ALA A 415 -19.95 14.74 -5.92
CA ALA A 415 -20.36 14.39 -4.57
C ALA A 415 -21.25 13.14 -4.53
N VAL A 416 -22.17 12.96 -5.50
CA VAL A 416 -22.97 11.72 -5.65
C VAL A 416 -22.07 10.52 -5.90
N TYR A 417 -21.20 10.59 -6.92
CA TYR A 417 -20.29 9.50 -7.28
C TYR A 417 -19.34 9.11 -6.13
N LEU A 418 -18.72 10.09 -5.47
CA LEU A 418 -17.81 9.86 -4.34
C LEU A 418 -18.52 9.28 -3.11
N ASN A 419 -19.84 9.45 -2.99
CA ASN A 419 -20.65 8.84 -1.95
C ASN A 419 -21.39 7.57 -2.43
N SER A 420 -21.06 7.01 -3.60
CA SER A 420 -21.64 5.75 -4.10
C SER A 420 -20.98 4.52 -3.48
N THR A 421 -21.73 3.43 -3.31
CA THR A 421 -21.22 2.17 -2.75
C THR A 421 -20.17 1.55 -3.67
N ARG A 422 -20.32 1.68 -4.99
CA ARG A 422 -19.34 1.21 -5.97
C ARG A 422 -17.96 1.83 -5.78
N LEU A 423 -17.91 3.16 -5.60
CA LEU A 423 -16.64 3.83 -5.34
C LEU A 423 -16.07 3.46 -3.97
N ASP A 424 -16.91 3.31 -2.94
CA ASP A 424 -16.45 2.94 -1.59
C ASP A 424 -15.86 1.53 -1.56
N ASP A 425 -16.52 0.56 -2.18
CA ASP A 425 -16.07 -0.81 -2.29
C ASP A 425 -14.73 -0.87 -3.04
N TYR A 426 -14.62 -0.21 -4.18
CA TYR A 426 -13.35 -0.13 -4.93
C TYR A 426 -12.22 0.52 -4.13
N PHE A 427 -12.51 1.63 -3.45
CA PHE A 427 -11.51 2.32 -2.63
C PHE A 427 -10.96 1.41 -1.53
N ARG A 428 -11.79 0.54 -0.95
CA ARG A 428 -11.37 -0.44 0.07
C ARG A 428 -10.43 -1.49 -0.50
N VAL A 429 -10.57 -1.88 -1.77
CA VAL A 429 -9.74 -2.94 -2.38
C VAL A 429 -8.27 -2.52 -2.47
N PHE A 430 -7.97 -1.27 -2.81
CA PHE A 430 -6.58 -0.81 -2.95
C PHE A 430 -6.04 -0.05 -1.72
N SER A 431 -6.90 0.61 -0.93
CA SER A 431 -6.45 1.45 0.19
C SER A 431 -6.03 0.64 1.42
N GLY A 432 -4.73 0.39 1.56
CA GLY A 432 -4.11 -0.21 2.76
C GLY A 432 -3.86 0.73 3.95
N HIS A 433 -4.25 2.01 3.87
CA HIS A 433 -4.01 3.00 4.93
C HIS A 433 -5.30 3.60 5.51
N THR A 434 -5.19 4.42 6.56
CA THR A 434 -6.30 5.06 7.29
C THR A 434 -6.68 6.46 6.78
N GLN A 435 -6.22 6.80 5.58
CA GLN A 435 -6.50 8.11 4.96
C GLN A 435 -7.06 7.98 3.56
N VAL A 436 -7.75 9.01 3.09
CA VAL A 436 -8.02 9.28 1.68
C VAL A 436 -7.01 10.32 1.22
N ASN A 437 -5.96 9.89 0.50
CA ASN A 437 -4.93 10.84 0.07
C ASN A 437 -5.38 11.55 -1.21
N ALA A 438 -5.06 12.84 -1.31
CA ALA A 438 -5.27 13.61 -2.54
C ALA A 438 -4.59 12.95 -3.75
N THR A 439 -3.49 12.25 -3.52
CA THR A 439 -2.80 11.53 -4.59
C THR A 439 -3.54 10.31 -5.09
N ASP A 440 -4.19 9.54 -4.21
CA ASP A 440 -5.00 8.38 -4.61
C ASP A 440 -6.15 8.89 -5.48
N LEU A 441 -6.81 9.96 -5.03
CA LEU A 441 -7.88 10.63 -5.78
C LEU A 441 -7.44 11.18 -7.14
N ARG A 442 -6.17 11.55 -7.34
CA ARG A 442 -5.67 11.97 -8.67
C ARG A 442 -5.47 10.80 -9.62
N GLN A 443 -5.15 9.61 -9.08
CA GLN A 443 -4.89 8.39 -9.85
C GLN A 443 -6.16 7.55 -10.06
N MET A 444 -7.16 7.71 -9.21
CA MET A 444 -8.47 7.07 -9.36
C MET A 444 -9.18 7.50 -10.65
N ARG A 445 -10.07 6.62 -11.11
CA ARG A 445 -10.93 6.87 -12.26
C ARG A 445 -12.29 7.41 -11.84
N PHE A 446 -12.82 8.28 -12.70
CA PHE A 446 -14.05 9.05 -12.55
C PHE A 446 -14.89 8.92 -13.83
N PRO A 447 -16.20 9.18 -13.74
CA PRO A 447 -17.08 9.33 -14.89
C PRO A 447 -16.71 10.56 -15.72
N SER A 448 -17.20 10.61 -16.95
CA SER A 448 -17.07 11.80 -17.79
C SER A 448 -17.80 13.02 -17.21
N LEU A 449 -17.44 14.23 -17.64
CA LEU A 449 -18.15 15.46 -17.25
C LEU A 449 -19.65 15.40 -17.58
N ALA A 450 -20.04 14.74 -18.68
CA ALA A 450 -21.46 14.58 -19.03
C ALA A 450 -22.20 13.72 -17.99
N GLN A 451 -21.67 12.55 -17.67
CA GLN A 451 -22.23 11.66 -16.66
C GLN A 451 -22.28 12.31 -15.27
N LEU A 452 -21.26 13.10 -14.91
CA LEU A 452 -21.28 13.86 -13.66
C LEU A 452 -22.43 14.89 -13.64
N ARG A 453 -22.68 15.58 -14.75
CA ARG A 453 -23.84 16.49 -14.83
C ARG A 453 -25.17 15.75 -14.74
N ASP A 454 -25.28 14.56 -15.32
CA ASP A 454 -26.49 13.74 -15.21
C ASP A 454 -26.73 13.31 -13.75
N LEU A 455 -25.67 12.87 -13.06
CA LEU A 455 -25.71 12.52 -11.63
C LEU A 455 -26.07 13.70 -10.72
N ALA A 456 -25.86 14.95 -11.16
CA ALA A 456 -26.17 16.13 -10.36
C ALA A 456 -27.66 16.22 -9.98
N SER A 457 -28.52 15.59 -10.77
CA SER A 457 -29.98 15.55 -10.58
C SER A 457 -30.47 14.38 -9.74
N ALA A 458 -29.56 13.50 -9.30
CA ALA A 458 -29.90 12.30 -8.55
C ALA A 458 -30.56 12.62 -7.21
N ASP A 459 -31.51 11.76 -6.81
CA ASP A 459 -32.00 11.74 -5.44
C ASP A 459 -30.89 11.23 -4.50
N THR A 460 -30.54 12.05 -3.51
CA THR A 460 -29.53 11.73 -2.50
C THR A 460 -30.13 11.56 -1.11
N THR A 461 -31.45 11.30 -1.02
CA THR A 461 -32.17 11.13 0.25
C THR A 461 -31.61 9.97 1.08
N ASP A 462 -31.25 8.86 0.41
CA ASP A 462 -30.59 7.73 1.03
C ASP A 462 -29.54 7.09 0.10
N GLN A 463 -28.83 6.09 0.63
CA GLN A 463 -27.77 5.40 -0.10
C GLN A 463 -28.29 4.60 -1.30
N ALA A 464 -29.51 4.03 -1.22
CA ALA A 464 -30.07 3.24 -2.30
C ALA A 464 -30.39 4.14 -3.51
N CYS A 465 -30.86 5.37 -3.27
CA CYS A 465 -31.06 6.34 -4.34
C CYS A 465 -29.73 6.75 -5.02
N ILE A 466 -28.68 7.01 -4.24
CA ILE A 466 -27.33 7.33 -4.75
C ILE A 466 -26.79 6.18 -5.62
N ASP A 467 -26.91 4.95 -5.12
CA ASP A 467 -26.40 3.77 -5.81
C ASP A 467 -27.19 3.49 -7.10
N ALA A 468 -28.53 3.58 -7.05
CA ALA A 468 -29.38 3.41 -8.23
C ALA A 468 -29.08 4.45 -9.31
N ALA A 469 -28.87 5.72 -8.94
CA ALA A 469 -28.48 6.77 -9.88
C ALA A 469 -27.09 6.51 -10.47
N THR A 470 -26.13 6.08 -9.64
CA THR A 470 -24.77 5.75 -10.09
C THR A 470 -24.80 4.61 -11.11
N GLU A 471 -25.52 3.53 -10.83
CA GLU A 471 -25.68 2.40 -11.77
C GLU A 471 -26.35 2.83 -13.06
N SER A 472 -27.46 3.58 -12.98
CA SER A 472 -28.22 4.03 -14.15
C SER A 472 -27.38 4.87 -15.12
N VAL A 473 -26.55 5.77 -14.60
CA VAL A 473 -25.76 6.71 -15.42
C VAL A 473 -24.46 6.09 -15.94
N LEU A 474 -23.80 5.23 -15.16
CA LEU A 474 -22.47 4.69 -15.50
C LEU A 474 -22.52 3.32 -16.15
N ALA A 475 -23.53 2.51 -15.80
CA ALA A 475 -23.77 1.19 -16.33
C ALA A 475 -25.19 1.10 -16.92
N PRO A 476 -25.56 1.95 -17.89
CA PRO A 476 -26.88 1.89 -18.49
C PRO A 476 -27.06 0.49 -19.09
N VAL A 477 -28.08 -0.23 -18.62
CA VAL A 477 -28.43 -1.52 -19.20
C VAL A 477 -28.71 -1.28 -20.66
N GLY A 478 -27.88 -1.82 -21.55
CA GLY A 478 -28.13 -1.77 -22.98
C GLY A 478 -29.51 -2.35 -23.22
N VAL A 479 -30.44 -1.51 -23.69
CA VAL A 479 -31.64 -2.02 -24.35
C VAL A 479 -31.09 -2.78 -25.56
N ALA A 480 -31.05 -4.11 -25.47
CA ALA A 480 -30.77 -4.95 -26.62
C ALA A 480 -31.72 -4.49 -27.74
N ALA A 481 -31.13 -4.10 -28.87
CA ALA A 481 -31.84 -3.61 -30.04
C ALA A 481 -32.88 -4.60 -30.56
#